data_AF-A0A8H8TZB7-F1
#
_entry.id   AF-A0A8H8TZB7-F1
#
_cell.length_a   1.000
_cell.length_b   1.000
_cell.length_c   1.000
_cell.angle_alpha   90.00
_cell.angle_beta   90.00
_cell.angle_gamma   90.00
#
_symmetry.space_group_name_H-M   'P 1'
#
loop_
_entity.id
_entity.type
_entity.pdbx_description
1 polymer ?
#
loop_
_entity_poly.entity_id
_entity_poly.type
_entity_poly.pdbx_seq_one_letter_code
_entity_poly.pdbx_strand_id
1 'polypeptide(L)'
;MSSSRPVTPASPGNPPAIKSPQPGVPLYGCGHIQLLLAQKLPEMIRHYKDCLRVIYNDPVVPQTSKAKGTTLTPNYLCLHCTETVATAQSSLKHGAKTGHRIYVESRNGCLYCQMCEDFVWDPTLEELRLRKSEFGSFTRKRKIEKLFTDAARDDPGFISTNTVEIPCRASGIRGIYNMGATCYMNVILQCFVHNPLLRNFYLSEGHQSSQCSYKNCMSCAMDDMFQEFYAQETTVGYSASNILASFWLSKRKAYEELASNKEQDAHEFFQFLTEELHEINGGGRPSLLEDSPVTKRNKTGNEPNCKCIVHQTFYGKLQSTITCQSCGDVNASIESFLDLSLGLDVLAKKKGLKATTQSALSLQKCLDEEYIRPERCEYTCNQCGTQEAKKQLSIKSLPNVLCIQLKRFKQNNGLASKIDTKVSFPLKLEMFPYTNRARNTNADAKDRNELARSCTYDLQSVVVHVGNLETGHYVSYSRVGNQWFKFNDHNVTLASKSQVLNEQAFLLFYVVQSLA
;
A
#
# COMPACT_ATOMS: atom_id res chain seq x y z
N MET A 1 -51.92 -79.48 36.91
CA MET A 1 -51.48 -79.06 35.55
C MET A 1 -51.80 -77.59 35.34
N SER A 2 -50.95 -76.92 34.59
CA SER A 2 -50.97 -75.50 34.16
C SER A 2 -50.26 -74.49 35.09
N SER A 3 -48.94 -74.41 34.93
CA SER A 3 -48.11 -73.27 35.29
C SER A 3 -48.25 -72.16 34.23
N SER A 4 -48.88 -71.05 34.59
CA SER A 4 -48.94 -69.84 33.77
C SER A 4 -47.61 -69.09 33.83
N ARG A 5 -46.88 -69.05 32.70
CA ARG A 5 -45.70 -68.18 32.54
C ARG A 5 -46.13 -66.69 32.50
N PRO A 6 -45.38 -65.76 33.12
CA PRO A 6 -45.64 -64.33 32.99
C PRO A 6 -45.21 -63.80 31.61
N VAL A 7 -45.96 -62.83 31.10
CA VAL A 7 -45.69 -62.08 29.86
C VAL A 7 -44.56 -61.07 30.12
N THR A 8 -43.54 -61.07 29.25
CA THR A 8 -42.42 -60.12 29.28
C THR A 8 -42.90 -58.70 28.94
N PRO A 9 -42.41 -57.63 29.59
CA PRO A 9 -42.75 -56.26 29.22
C PRO A 9 -42.19 -55.92 27.84
N ALA A 10 -42.97 -55.19 27.03
CA ALA A 10 -42.51 -54.66 25.76
C ALA A 10 -41.34 -53.68 25.98
N SER A 11 -40.32 -53.77 25.12
CA SER A 11 -39.19 -52.85 25.11
C SER A 11 -39.67 -51.39 24.98
N PRO A 12 -39.00 -50.41 25.62
CA PRO A 12 -39.35 -49.01 25.45
C PRO A 12 -39.16 -48.62 23.98
N GLY A 13 -40.21 -48.10 23.35
CA GLY A 13 -40.11 -47.55 22.00
C GLY A 13 -39.05 -46.46 21.94
N ASN A 14 -38.32 -46.40 20.83
CA ASN A 14 -37.29 -45.38 20.60
C ASN A 14 -37.85 -43.98 20.89
N PRO A 15 -37.12 -43.12 21.64
CA PRO A 15 -37.55 -41.75 21.85
C PRO A 15 -37.72 -41.05 20.49
N PRO A 16 -38.68 -40.11 20.36
CA PRO A 16 -38.81 -39.34 19.14
C PRO A 16 -37.48 -38.66 18.84
N ALA A 17 -36.95 -38.87 17.63
CA ALA A 17 -35.68 -38.30 17.22
C ALA A 17 -35.71 -36.79 17.48
N ILE A 18 -34.84 -36.33 18.37
CA ILE A 18 -34.61 -34.91 18.60
C ILE A 18 -34.09 -34.37 17.27
N LYS A 19 -34.89 -33.53 16.60
CA LYS A 19 -34.48 -32.89 15.35
C LYS A 19 -33.20 -32.11 15.63
N SER A 20 -32.17 -32.34 14.82
CA SER A 20 -30.93 -31.57 14.85
C SER A 20 -31.25 -30.07 14.84
N PRO A 21 -30.52 -29.23 15.60
CA PRO A 21 -30.72 -27.79 15.57
C PRO A 21 -30.57 -27.32 14.12
N GLN A 22 -31.62 -26.66 13.60
CA GLN A 22 -31.55 -26.04 12.28
C GLN A 22 -30.63 -24.81 12.41
N PRO A 23 -29.64 -24.63 11.54
CA PRO A 23 -28.85 -23.40 11.48
C PRO A 23 -29.80 -22.21 11.39
N GLY A 24 -29.65 -21.22 12.29
CA GLY A 24 -30.38 -19.97 12.17
C GLY A 24 -29.98 -19.29 10.87
N VAL A 25 -30.93 -19.11 9.94
CA VAL A 25 -30.69 -18.31 8.74
C VAL A 25 -30.81 -16.85 9.17
N PRO A 26 -29.75 -16.03 9.17
CA PRO A 26 -29.90 -14.61 9.38
C PRO A 26 -30.80 -14.06 8.27
N LEU A 27 -32.02 -13.69 8.63
CA LEU A 27 -33.01 -13.19 7.69
C LEU A 27 -32.63 -11.80 7.17
N TYR A 28 -31.83 -11.05 7.93
CA TYR A 28 -31.44 -9.66 7.66
C TYR A 28 -30.05 -9.35 8.24
N GLY A 29 -29.29 -8.48 7.59
CA GLY A 29 -27.93 -8.11 8.03
C GLY A 29 -27.85 -7.25 9.28
N CYS A 30 -28.92 -6.51 9.62
CA CYS A 30 -29.03 -5.78 10.87
C CYS A 30 -30.49 -5.50 11.23
N GLY A 31 -30.79 -5.23 12.52
CA GLY A 31 -32.15 -4.87 12.95
C GLY A 31 -32.71 -3.62 12.28
N HIS A 32 -31.83 -2.68 11.87
CA HIS A 32 -32.23 -1.45 11.17
C HIS A 32 -32.70 -1.71 9.73
N ILE A 33 -32.03 -2.61 9.01
CA ILE A 33 -32.46 -2.98 7.65
C ILE A 33 -33.72 -3.85 7.71
N GLN A 34 -33.85 -4.70 8.72
CA GLN A 34 -35.08 -5.47 8.97
C GLN A 34 -36.30 -4.57 9.16
N LEU A 35 -36.20 -3.56 10.04
CA LEU A 35 -37.28 -2.61 10.26
C LEU A 35 -37.63 -1.82 8.99
N LEU A 36 -36.62 -1.46 8.20
CA LEU A 36 -36.82 -0.70 6.97
C LEU A 36 -37.48 -1.53 5.87
N LEU A 37 -36.99 -2.76 5.66
CA LEU A 37 -37.52 -3.68 4.66
C LEU A 37 -38.93 -4.14 5.04
N ALA A 38 -39.23 -4.34 6.32
CA ALA A 38 -40.57 -4.70 6.78
C ALA A 38 -41.64 -3.63 6.46
N GLN A 39 -41.27 -2.35 6.38
CA GLN A 39 -42.22 -1.26 6.16
C GLN A 39 -42.47 -0.96 4.67
N LYS A 40 -41.44 -1.03 3.82
CA LYS A 40 -41.50 -0.55 2.41
C LYS A 40 -40.66 -1.38 1.43
N LEU A 41 -40.68 -2.72 1.55
CA LEU A 41 -39.87 -3.63 0.75
C LEU A 41 -39.90 -3.37 -0.78
N PRO A 42 -41.06 -3.20 -1.45
CA PRO A 42 -41.10 -3.09 -2.92
C PRO A 42 -40.46 -1.80 -3.44
N GLU A 43 -40.63 -0.69 -2.71
CA GLU A 43 -40.05 0.61 -3.06
C GLU A 43 -38.53 0.59 -2.89
N MET A 44 -38.04 -0.01 -1.80
CA MET A 44 -36.61 -0.14 -1.52
C MET A 44 -35.90 -1.05 -2.52
N ILE A 45 -36.53 -2.16 -2.92
CA ILE A 45 -36.00 -3.03 -3.99
C ILE A 45 -35.91 -2.26 -5.32
N ARG A 46 -36.89 -1.41 -5.63
CA ARG A 46 -36.87 -0.59 -6.84
C ARG A 46 -35.71 0.42 -6.80
N HIS A 47 -35.60 1.19 -5.71
CA HIS A 47 -34.51 2.17 -5.57
C HIS A 47 -33.13 1.50 -5.55
N TYR A 48 -33.01 0.33 -4.92
CA TYR A 48 -31.77 -0.43 -4.94
C TYR A 48 -31.40 -0.88 -6.36
N LYS A 49 -32.36 -1.39 -7.14
CA LYS A 49 -32.15 -1.72 -8.56
C LYS A 49 -31.75 -0.50 -9.38
N ASP A 50 -32.30 0.67 -9.10
CA ASP A 50 -31.93 1.92 -9.76
C ASP A 50 -30.50 2.33 -9.42
N CYS A 51 -30.10 2.27 -8.14
CA CYS A 51 -28.72 2.46 -7.72
C CYS A 51 -27.77 1.50 -8.45
N LEU A 52 -28.10 0.21 -8.50
CA LEU A 52 -27.28 -0.79 -9.20
C LEU A 52 -27.22 -0.56 -10.72
N ARG A 53 -28.30 -0.07 -11.35
CA ARG A 53 -28.28 0.32 -12.77
C ARG A 53 -27.31 1.47 -12.99
N VAL A 54 -27.34 2.48 -12.14
CA VAL A 54 -26.42 3.62 -12.23
C VAL A 54 -24.97 3.15 -12.01
N ILE A 55 -24.71 2.32 -11.00
CA ILE A 55 -23.37 1.79 -10.69
C ILE A 55 -22.79 0.95 -11.83
N TYR A 56 -23.56 0.03 -12.40
CA TYR A 56 -23.04 -0.95 -13.36
C TYR A 56 -23.23 -0.58 -14.84
N ASN A 57 -24.16 0.32 -15.19
CA ASN A 57 -24.36 0.74 -16.58
C ASN A 57 -23.69 2.08 -16.92
N ASP A 58 -23.51 2.99 -15.96
CA ASP A 58 -22.88 4.30 -16.17
C ASP A 58 -22.01 4.68 -14.94
N PRO A 59 -20.83 4.04 -14.77
CA PRO A 59 -20.04 4.11 -13.55
C PRO A 59 -19.44 5.49 -13.26
N VAL A 60 -19.43 6.42 -14.22
CA VAL A 60 -18.83 7.75 -14.07
C VAL A 60 -19.68 8.66 -13.19
N VAL A 61 -21.00 8.56 -13.26
CA VAL A 61 -21.96 9.38 -12.50
C VAL A 61 -22.03 9.04 -10.99
N PRO A 62 -22.08 7.77 -10.56
CA PRO A 62 -22.12 7.42 -9.13
C PRO A 62 -20.76 7.59 -8.44
N GLN A 63 -19.64 7.57 -9.18
CA GLN A 63 -18.30 7.77 -8.63
C GLN A 63 -17.88 9.25 -8.53
N THR A 64 -18.67 10.18 -9.04
CA THR A 64 -18.34 11.62 -9.04
C THR A 64 -19.41 12.46 -8.33
N SER A 65 -18.98 13.21 -7.32
CA SER A 65 -19.77 14.32 -6.78
C SER A 65 -19.62 15.52 -7.72
N LYS A 66 -20.73 16.19 -8.08
CA LYS A 66 -20.69 17.47 -8.82
C LYS A 66 -20.03 18.60 -8.04
N ALA A 67 -19.77 18.41 -6.74
CA ALA A 67 -18.95 19.31 -5.96
C ALA A 67 -17.47 18.87 -6.02
N LYS A 68 -16.74 19.40 -7.02
CA LYS A 68 -15.26 19.42 -7.15
C LYS A 68 -14.56 18.06 -7.30
N GLY A 69 -14.51 17.55 -8.53
CA GLY A 69 -13.50 16.58 -8.99
C GLY A 69 -13.72 15.12 -8.60
N THR A 70 -13.20 14.21 -9.42
CA THR A 70 -13.19 12.75 -9.20
C THR A 70 -12.44 12.40 -7.91
N THR A 71 -13.12 11.79 -6.94
CA THR A 71 -12.55 11.38 -5.65
C THR A 71 -12.17 9.89 -5.64
N LEU A 72 -10.98 9.56 -5.14
CA LEU A 72 -10.51 8.17 -4.89
C LEU A 72 -11.21 7.48 -3.71
N THR A 73 -12.30 8.03 -3.18
CA THR A 73 -13.11 7.48 -2.08
C THR A 73 -14.50 7.13 -2.61
N PRO A 74 -15.12 6.04 -2.13
CA PRO A 74 -16.47 5.68 -2.57
C PRO A 74 -17.49 6.73 -2.12
N ASN A 75 -18.46 7.00 -2.98
CA ASN A 75 -19.64 7.78 -2.62
C ASN A 75 -20.72 6.83 -2.07
N TYR A 76 -21.65 7.40 -1.31
CA TYR A 76 -22.76 6.68 -0.72
C TYR A 76 -24.06 7.23 -1.30
N LEU A 77 -24.77 6.41 -2.07
CA LEU A 77 -26.07 6.74 -2.63
C LEU A 77 -27.14 6.45 -1.59
N CYS A 78 -27.96 7.43 -1.24
CA CYS A 78 -29.02 7.20 -0.27
C CYS A 78 -30.09 6.24 -0.85
N LEU A 79 -30.49 5.22 -0.09
CA LEU A 79 -31.53 4.28 -0.56
C LEU A 79 -32.94 4.91 -0.56
N HIS A 80 -33.11 6.02 0.15
CA HIS A 80 -34.40 6.66 0.40
C HIS A 80 -34.65 7.87 -0.51
N CYS A 81 -33.60 8.47 -1.10
CA CYS A 81 -33.70 9.67 -1.92
C CYS A 81 -32.60 9.71 -2.99
N THR A 82 -32.69 10.65 -3.92
CA THR A 82 -31.75 10.78 -5.04
C THR A 82 -30.43 11.46 -4.66
N GLU A 83 -30.17 11.68 -3.37
CA GLU A 83 -28.97 12.37 -2.91
C GLU A 83 -27.78 11.39 -2.77
N THR A 84 -26.64 11.81 -3.33
CA THR A 84 -25.37 11.10 -3.25
C THR A 84 -24.43 11.88 -2.33
N VAL A 85 -23.91 11.22 -1.30
CA VAL A 85 -23.01 11.83 -0.32
C VAL A 85 -21.58 11.33 -0.52
N ALA A 86 -20.60 12.23 -0.44
CA ALA A 86 -19.22 11.96 -0.88
C ALA A 86 -18.37 11.15 0.12
N THR A 87 -18.78 11.10 1.39
CA THR A 87 -18.06 10.41 2.48
C THR A 87 -19.02 9.85 3.53
N ALA A 88 -18.58 8.85 4.30
CA ALA A 88 -19.33 8.35 5.46
C ALA A 88 -19.61 9.46 6.51
N GLN A 89 -18.72 10.45 6.67
CA GLN A 89 -18.99 11.59 7.55
C GLN A 89 -20.10 12.52 7.01
N SER A 90 -20.22 12.65 5.69
CA SER A 90 -21.31 13.40 5.07
C SER A 90 -22.65 12.65 5.11
N SER A 91 -22.63 11.30 5.13
CA SER A 91 -23.83 10.50 5.36
C SER A 91 -24.39 10.75 6.76
N LEU A 92 -23.53 10.93 7.78
CA LEU A 92 -23.97 11.31 9.14
C LEU A 92 -24.77 12.62 9.14
N LYS A 93 -24.29 13.65 8.42
CA LYS A 93 -24.97 14.96 8.30
C LYS A 93 -26.30 14.84 7.56
N HIS A 94 -26.35 14.04 6.50
CA HIS A 94 -27.57 13.78 5.73
C HIS A 94 -28.62 13.05 6.57
N GLY A 95 -28.23 11.94 7.20
CA GLY A 95 -29.13 11.14 8.02
C GLY A 95 -29.62 11.86 9.27
N ALA A 96 -28.81 12.76 9.84
CA ALA A 96 -29.25 13.63 10.94
C ALA A 96 -30.34 14.63 10.51
N LYS A 97 -30.32 15.09 9.24
CA LYS A 97 -31.31 16.06 8.71
C LYS A 97 -32.57 15.39 8.18
N THR A 98 -32.43 14.24 7.53
CA THR A 98 -33.53 13.60 6.76
C THR A 98 -34.07 12.34 7.42
N GLY A 99 -33.38 11.79 8.42
CA GLY A 99 -33.72 10.50 9.02
C GLY A 99 -33.36 9.29 8.15
N HIS A 100 -32.74 9.47 6.98
CA HIS A 100 -32.30 8.37 6.13
C HIS A 100 -31.03 7.72 6.66
N ARG A 101 -31.05 6.40 6.90
CA ARG A 101 -29.94 5.69 7.58
C ARG A 101 -29.26 4.59 6.76
N ILE A 102 -29.78 4.27 5.58
CA ILE A 102 -29.24 3.21 4.71
C ILE A 102 -28.78 3.78 3.38
N TYR A 103 -27.58 3.37 2.98
CA TYR A 103 -26.86 3.87 1.81
C TYR A 103 -26.29 2.72 0.98
N VAL A 104 -25.97 2.98 -0.28
CA VAL A 104 -25.37 2.04 -1.24
C VAL A 104 -24.01 2.59 -1.68
N GLU A 105 -22.95 1.79 -1.55
CA GLU A 105 -21.60 2.17 -1.96
C GLU A 105 -21.48 2.22 -3.49
N SER A 106 -20.91 3.31 -4.01
CA SER A 106 -20.85 3.58 -5.45
C SER A 106 -19.93 2.67 -6.26
N ARG A 107 -19.10 1.84 -5.62
CA ARG A 107 -18.09 0.99 -6.30
C ARG A 107 -18.61 -0.39 -6.67
N ASN A 108 -19.26 -1.04 -5.71
CA ASN A 108 -19.65 -2.45 -5.77
C ASN A 108 -21.13 -2.67 -5.43
N GLY A 109 -21.86 -1.60 -5.10
CA GLY A 109 -23.26 -1.66 -4.70
C GLY A 109 -23.51 -2.20 -3.29
N CYS A 110 -22.50 -2.32 -2.43
CA CYS A 110 -22.67 -2.83 -1.08
C CYS A 110 -23.54 -1.89 -0.22
N LEU A 111 -24.37 -2.47 0.64
CA LEU A 111 -25.23 -1.71 1.54
C LEU A 111 -24.46 -1.26 2.77
N TYR A 112 -24.62 0.00 3.16
CA TYR A 112 -24.01 0.61 4.33
C TYR A 112 -25.11 1.12 5.28
N CYS A 113 -25.05 0.67 6.53
CA CYS A 113 -25.95 1.12 7.58
C CYS A 113 -25.25 2.16 8.45
N GLN A 114 -25.78 3.38 8.46
CA GLN A 114 -25.24 4.48 9.25
C GLN A 114 -25.30 4.19 10.76
N MET A 115 -26.35 3.53 11.24
CA MET A 115 -26.54 3.26 12.68
C MET A 115 -25.60 2.18 13.19
N CYS A 116 -25.19 1.24 12.32
CA CYS A 116 -24.20 0.22 12.63
C CYS A 116 -22.78 0.69 12.30
N GLU A 117 -22.65 1.83 11.62
CA GLU A 117 -21.42 2.33 11.00
C GLU A 117 -20.69 1.31 10.10
N ASP A 118 -21.41 0.30 9.59
CA ASP A 118 -20.83 -0.84 8.89
C ASP A 118 -21.63 -1.24 7.63
N PHE A 119 -20.99 -2.02 6.76
CA PHE A 119 -21.64 -2.68 5.64
C PHE A 119 -22.55 -3.80 6.12
N VAL A 120 -23.77 -3.81 5.63
CA VAL A 120 -24.79 -4.77 6.04
C VAL A 120 -25.12 -5.70 4.90
N TRP A 121 -25.26 -6.98 5.23
CA TRP A 121 -25.55 -8.01 4.26
C TRP A 121 -27.01 -8.44 4.35
N ASP A 122 -27.80 -8.21 3.30
CA ASP A 122 -29.18 -8.73 3.22
C ASP A 122 -29.29 -9.75 2.09
N PRO A 123 -29.78 -10.98 2.34
CA PRO A 123 -29.83 -12.02 1.31
C PRO A 123 -30.62 -11.59 0.05
N THR A 124 -31.69 -10.82 0.23
CA THR A 124 -32.60 -10.42 -0.87
C THR A 124 -31.93 -9.37 -1.76
N LEU A 125 -31.31 -8.35 -1.14
CA LEU A 125 -30.63 -7.29 -1.87
C LEU A 125 -29.28 -7.76 -2.41
N GLU A 126 -28.56 -8.62 -1.70
CA GLU A 126 -27.30 -9.18 -2.18
C GLU A 126 -27.50 -10.03 -3.43
N GLU A 127 -28.56 -10.85 -3.48
CA GLU A 127 -28.88 -11.62 -4.68
C GLU A 127 -29.13 -10.70 -5.90
N LEU A 128 -29.75 -9.54 -5.70
CA LEU A 128 -29.94 -8.55 -6.76
C LEU A 128 -28.64 -7.90 -7.21
N ARG A 129 -27.72 -7.63 -6.27
CA ARG A 129 -26.40 -7.06 -6.52
C ARG A 129 -25.55 -8.00 -7.36
N LEU A 130 -25.43 -9.25 -6.92
CA LEU A 130 -24.67 -10.30 -7.61
C LEU A 130 -25.23 -10.55 -9.01
N ARG A 131 -26.56 -10.67 -9.16
CA ARG A 131 -27.19 -10.84 -10.48
C ARG A 131 -26.85 -9.70 -11.44
N LYS A 132 -26.87 -8.46 -10.96
CA LYS A 132 -26.58 -7.29 -11.79
C LYS A 132 -25.08 -7.18 -12.11
N SER A 133 -24.22 -7.42 -11.13
CA SER A 133 -22.76 -7.38 -11.26
C SER A 133 -22.23 -8.41 -12.24
N GLU A 134 -22.76 -9.64 -12.20
CA GLU A 134 -22.23 -10.76 -12.99
C GLU A 134 -22.90 -10.91 -14.37
N PHE A 135 -24.18 -10.58 -14.49
CA PHE A 135 -24.95 -10.87 -15.72
C PHE A 135 -25.50 -9.63 -16.42
N GLY A 136 -25.31 -8.43 -15.86
CA GLY A 136 -25.82 -7.18 -16.42
C GLY A 136 -27.35 -7.04 -16.42
N SER A 137 -28.10 -8.05 -15.95
CA SER A 137 -29.56 -8.10 -15.96
C SER A 137 -30.13 -8.73 -14.68
N PHE A 138 -31.31 -8.28 -14.26
CA PHE A 138 -32.00 -8.81 -13.08
C PHE A 138 -32.85 -10.07 -13.36
N THR A 139 -32.99 -10.50 -14.62
CA THR A 139 -34.00 -11.50 -15.06
C THR A 139 -33.48 -12.93 -15.21
N ARG A 140 -32.17 -13.16 -15.33
CA ARG A 140 -31.61 -14.52 -15.51
C ARG A 140 -31.37 -15.17 -14.13
N LYS A 141 -32.08 -16.26 -13.82
CA LYS A 141 -31.79 -17.18 -12.71
C LYS A 141 -31.09 -18.43 -13.26
N ARG A 142 -29.81 -18.61 -12.96
CA ARG A 142 -29.19 -19.95 -12.94
C ARG A 142 -28.46 -20.12 -11.61
N LYS A 143 -28.47 -21.36 -11.10
CA LYS A 143 -28.08 -21.77 -9.75
C LYS A 143 -26.75 -21.16 -9.28
N ILE A 144 -26.84 -20.20 -8.35
CA ILE A 144 -25.76 -19.75 -7.44
C ILE A 144 -25.31 -20.88 -6.48
N GLU A 145 -25.99 -22.02 -6.52
CA GLU A 145 -25.75 -23.22 -5.71
C GLU A 145 -24.40 -23.91 -5.99
N LYS A 146 -23.69 -23.58 -7.08
CA LYS A 146 -22.42 -24.24 -7.44
C LYS A 146 -21.16 -23.59 -6.86
N LEU A 147 -21.27 -22.48 -6.13
CA LEU A 147 -20.12 -21.78 -5.53
C LEU A 147 -19.83 -22.20 -4.07
N PHE A 148 -20.70 -23.00 -3.45
CA PHE A 148 -20.62 -23.34 -2.02
C PHE A 148 -20.57 -24.85 -1.73
N THR A 149 -20.42 -25.71 -2.73
CA THR A 149 -20.39 -27.18 -2.54
C THR A 149 -19.00 -27.70 -2.18
N ASP A 150 -18.40 -27.19 -1.10
CA ASP A 150 -17.32 -27.88 -0.40
C ASP A 150 -17.82 -28.25 0.99
N ALA A 151 -18.19 -29.52 1.15
CA ALA A 151 -18.78 -30.09 2.37
C ALA A 151 -17.90 -29.99 3.63
N ALA A 152 -16.65 -29.53 3.49
CA ALA A 152 -15.76 -29.22 4.61
C ALA A 152 -16.12 -27.90 5.32
N ARG A 153 -16.93 -27.02 4.71
CA ARG A 153 -17.32 -25.72 5.25
C ARG A 153 -18.57 -25.73 6.13
N ASP A 154 -19.27 -26.86 6.23
CA ASP A 154 -20.53 -26.99 6.95
C ASP A 154 -20.38 -27.47 8.42
N ASP A 155 -19.15 -27.53 8.96
CA ASP A 155 -18.96 -27.82 10.39
C ASP A 155 -19.47 -26.63 11.24
N PRO A 156 -20.51 -26.81 12.08
CA PRO A 156 -21.00 -25.74 12.94
C PRO A 156 -19.95 -25.21 13.93
N GLY A 157 -18.96 -26.03 14.29
CA GLY A 157 -17.80 -25.62 15.09
C GLY A 157 -16.90 -24.65 14.32
N PHE A 158 -16.55 -24.98 13.07
CA PHE A 158 -15.84 -24.09 12.16
C PHE A 158 -16.61 -22.79 11.91
N ILE A 159 -17.91 -22.86 11.61
CA ILE A 159 -18.76 -21.69 11.35
C ILE A 159 -18.78 -20.80 12.60
N SER A 160 -19.13 -21.31 13.77
CA SER A 160 -19.21 -20.48 15.00
C SER A 160 -17.87 -19.86 15.42
N THR A 161 -16.74 -20.53 15.14
CA THR A 161 -15.39 -19.99 15.42
C THR A 161 -14.95 -18.93 14.40
N ASN A 162 -15.50 -18.97 13.18
CA ASN A 162 -15.12 -18.08 12.06
C ASN A 162 -16.21 -17.07 11.65
N THR A 163 -17.40 -17.11 12.28
CA THR A 163 -18.51 -16.15 12.07
C THR A 163 -18.71 -15.19 13.24
N VAL A 164 -17.75 -15.12 14.17
CA VAL A 164 -17.70 -14.02 15.14
C VAL A 164 -17.65 -12.70 14.36
N GLU A 165 -18.37 -11.68 14.80
CA GLU A 165 -18.35 -10.35 14.16
C GLU A 165 -16.89 -9.92 13.96
N ILE A 166 -16.43 -9.94 12.70
CA ILE A 166 -15.11 -9.45 12.34
C ILE A 166 -15.20 -7.93 12.54
N PRO A 167 -14.42 -7.33 13.47
CA PRO A 167 -14.38 -5.88 13.55
C PRO A 167 -14.04 -5.32 12.17
N CYS A 168 -14.86 -4.37 11.71
CA CYS A 168 -14.72 -3.65 10.44
C CYS A 168 -13.24 -3.50 10.03
N ARG A 169 -12.86 -4.21 8.94
CA ARG A 169 -11.58 -4.11 8.19
C ARG A 169 -10.33 -3.99 9.07
N ALA A 170 -9.62 -5.09 9.28
CA ALA A 170 -8.28 -5.03 9.85
C ALA A 170 -7.42 -4.02 9.11
N SER A 171 -7.05 -2.95 9.81
CA SER A 171 -6.42 -1.77 9.22
C SER A 171 -4.91 -1.96 9.00
N GLY A 172 -4.37 -3.12 9.37
CA GLY A 172 -2.95 -3.43 9.37
C GLY A 172 -2.16 -2.69 10.45
N ILE A 173 -2.83 -2.07 11.43
CA ILE A 173 -2.17 -1.29 12.47
C ILE A 173 -1.68 -2.25 13.55
N ARG A 174 -0.45 -2.75 13.39
CA ARG A 174 0.16 -3.71 14.31
C ARG A 174 1.65 -3.43 14.43
N GLY A 175 2.22 -3.53 15.62
CA GLY A 175 3.66 -3.35 15.85
C GLY A 175 4.45 -4.61 15.48
N ILE A 176 5.77 -4.52 15.32
CA ILE A 176 6.65 -5.67 15.07
C ILE A 176 7.65 -5.78 16.23
N TYR A 177 7.77 -6.94 16.86
CA TYR A 177 8.71 -7.14 17.97
C TYR A 177 10.15 -6.93 17.52
N ASN A 178 10.93 -6.29 18.39
CA ASN A 178 12.37 -6.20 18.20
C ASN A 178 13.03 -7.49 18.69
N MET A 179 13.74 -8.18 17.80
CA MET A 179 14.43 -9.43 18.09
C MET A 179 15.94 -9.24 18.31
N GLY A 180 16.34 -8.06 18.78
CA GLY A 180 17.74 -7.69 19.05
C GLY A 180 18.02 -6.30 18.50
N ALA A 181 18.62 -6.24 17.32
CA ALA A 181 18.93 -5.00 16.59
C ALA A 181 18.08 -4.84 15.32
N THR A 182 16.83 -5.32 15.33
CA THR A 182 15.99 -5.45 14.13
C THR A 182 15.17 -4.19 13.79
N CYS A 183 15.37 -3.09 14.50
CA CYS A 183 14.56 -1.87 14.32
C CYS A 183 14.68 -1.29 12.90
N TYR A 184 15.86 -1.38 12.26
CA TYR A 184 16.07 -0.98 10.86
C TYR A 184 15.21 -1.80 9.88
N MET A 185 14.96 -3.08 10.18
CA MET A 185 14.06 -3.92 9.38
C MET A 185 12.60 -3.55 9.64
N ASN A 186 12.24 -3.44 10.92
CA ASN A 186 10.87 -3.18 11.36
C ASN A 186 10.31 -1.93 10.71
N VAL A 187 11.08 -0.83 10.66
CA VAL A 187 10.61 0.41 10.05
C VAL A 187 10.32 0.28 8.55
N ILE A 188 11.11 -0.49 7.81
CA ILE A 188 10.91 -0.72 6.37
C ILE A 188 9.72 -1.65 6.14
N LEU A 189 9.61 -2.72 6.91
CA LEU A 189 8.47 -3.65 6.87
C LEU A 189 7.15 -2.91 7.15
N GLN A 190 7.13 -2.01 8.13
CA GLN A 190 5.98 -1.15 8.41
C GLN A 190 5.63 -0.22 7.23
N CYS A 191 6.63 0.34 6.55
CA CYS A 191 6.39 1.14 5.34
C CYS A 191 5.78 0.30 4.20
N PHE A 192 6.19 -0.98 4.08
CA PHE A 192 5.72 -1.90 3.05
C PHE A 192 4.30 -2.39 3.31
N VAL A 193 3.99 -2.78 4.55
CA VAL A 193 2.64 -3.23 4.95
C VAL A 193 1.58 -2.15 4.70
N HIS A 194 1.94 -0.89 4.95
CA HIS A 194 1.05 0.24 4.71
C HIS A 194 1.12 0.77 3.28
N ASN A 195 1.90 0.14 2.39
CA ASN A 195 1.95 0.50 0.98
C ASN A 195 0.75 -0.11 0.26
N PRO A 196 -0.13 0.71 -0.35
CA PRO A 196 -1.35 0.20 -0.96
C PRO A 196 -1.08 -0.71 -2.16
N LEU A 197 0.01 -0.49 -2.92
CA LEU A 197 0.33 -1.31 -4.09
C LEU A 197 0.84 -2.69 -3.68
N LEU A 198 1.76 -2.74 -2.71
CA LEU A 198 2.24 -4.02 -2.18
C LEU A 198 1.14 -4.78 -1.46
N ARG A 199 0.37 -4.09 -0.60
CA ARG A 199 -0.78 -4.70 0.08
C ARG A 199 -1.75 -5.33 -0.91
N ASN A 200 -2.15 -4.59 -1.93
CA ASN A 200 -3.11 -5.12 -2.90
C ASN A 200 -2.51 -6.29 -3.68
N PHE A 201 -1.21 -6.26 -4.02
CA PHE A 201 -0.53 -7.37 -4.69
C PHE A 201 -0.54 -8.66 -3.87
N TYR A 202 -0.13 -8.61 -2.59
CA TYR A 202 -0.09 -9.80 -1.74
C TYR A 202 -1.50 -10.31 -1.41
N LEU A 203 -2.42 -9.41 -1.03
CA LEU A 203 -3.81 -9.79 -0.71
C LEU A 203 -4.63 -10.21 -1.94
N SER A 204 -4.13 -9.99 -3.17
CA SER A 204 -4.76 -10.47 -4.41
C SER A 204 -4.07 -11.71 -4.99
N GLU A 205 -3.41 -12.51 -4.16
CA GLU A 205 -2.68 -13.72 -4.57
C GLU A 205 -1.59 -13.47 -5.62
N GLY A 206 -0.96 -12.29 -5.58
CA GLY A 206 0.10 -11.90 -6.52
C GLY A 206 1.38 -12.75 -6.38
N HIS A 207 1.64 -13.26 -5.18
CA HIS A 207 2.60 -14.33 -4.92
C HIS A 207 1.87 -15.43 -4.15
N GLN A 208 1.93 -16.67 -4.64
CA GLN A 208 1.22 -17.79 -4.00
C GLN A 208 2.21 -18.76 -3.40
N SER A 209 2.19 -18.91 -2.08
CA SER A 209 3.03 -19.86 -1.35
C SER A 209 2.84 -21.31 -1.82
N SER A 210 1.60 -21.68 -2.20
CA SER A 210 1.25 -23.01 -2.74
C SER A 210 1.90 -23.33 -4.09
N GLN A 211 2.16 -22.30 -4.91
CA GLN A 211 2.80 -22.43 -6.23
C GLN A 211 4.30 -22.11 -6.15
N CYS A 212 4.81 -21.75 -4.98
CA CYS A 212 6.19 -21.36 -4.78
C CYS A 212 7.06 -22.59 -4.52
N SER A 213 7.99 -22.87 -5.42
CA SER A 213 8.96 -23.97 -5.27
C SER A 213 10.18 -23.61 -4.40
N TYR A 214 10.30 -22.36 -3.94
CA TYR A 214 11.46 -21.86 -3.22
C TYR A 214 11.33 -22.14 -1.72
N LYS A 215 12.30 -22.85 -1.14
CA LYS A 215 12.42 -23.00 0.32
C LYS A 215 12.82 -21.65 0.92
N ASN A 216 12.16 -21.25 2.01
CA ASN A 216 12.40 -19.98 2.72
C ASN A 216 12.29 -18.76 1.80
N CYS A 217 11.26 -18.73 0.96
CA CYS A 217 11.00 -17.62 0.04
C CYS A 217 10.64 -16.34 0.80
N MET A 218 11.40 -15.26 0.56
CA MET A 218 11.10 -13.94 1.13
C MET A 218 9.70 -13.45 0.74
N SER A 219 9.28 -13.68 -0.52
CA SER A 219 7.96 -13.24 -0.98
C SER A 219 6.82 -14.04 -0.34
N CYS A 220 7.03 -15.32 0.03
CA CYS A 220 6.07 -16.07 0.84
C CYS A 220 5.99 -15.50 2.27
N ALA A 221 7.14 -15.18 2.87
CA ALA A 221 7.15 -14.59 4.22
C ALA A 221 6.48 -13.21 4.25
N MET A 222 6.62 -12.42 3.18
CA MET A 222 5.87 -11.18 3.01
C MET A 222 4.37 -11.44 2.84
N ASP A 223 3.97 -12.41 2.02
CA ASP A 223 2.56 -12.81 1.85
C ASP A 223 1.93 -13.21 3.19
N ASP A 224 2.57 -14.08 3.96
CA ASP A 224 2.15 -14.47 5.31
C ASP A 224 1.98 -13.25 6.23
N MET A 225 2.95 -12.33 6.19
CA MET A 225 2.91 -11.09 6.98
C MET A 225 1.72 -10.21 6.58
N PHE A 226 1.46 -10.01 5.28
CA PHE A 226 0.30 -9.24 4.82
C PHE A 226 -1.01 -9.90 5.25
N GLN A 227 -1.12 -11.22 5.13
CA GLN A 227 -2.30 -11.95 5.59
C GLN A 227 -2.49 -11.79 7.10
N GLU A 228 -1.45 -11.96 7.92
CA GLU A 228 -1.56 -11.79 9.37
C GLU A 228 -1.93 -10.37 9.83
N PHE A 229 -1.44 -9.34 9.13
CA PHE A 229 -1.76 -7.95 9.48
C PHE A 229 -3.18 -7.55 9.10
N TYR A 230 -3.72 -8.14 8.02
CA TYR A 230 -5.01 -7.76 7.45
C TYR A 230 -6.12 -8.81 7.64
N ALA A 231 -5.83 -9.96 8.27
CA ALA A 231 -6.83 -10.98 8.60
C ALA A 231 -7.65 -10.61 9.85
N GLN A 232 -7.00 -10.15 10.91
CA GLN A 232 -7.66 -9.80 12.18
C GLN A 232 -7.00 -8.59 12.84
N GLU A 233 -7.80 -7.71 13.45
CA GLU A 233 -7.25 -6.64 14.29
C GLU A 233 -6.69 -7.22 15.59
N THR A 234 -5.39 -7.03 15.79
CA THR A 234 -4.70 -7.42 17.01
C THR A 234 -3.70 -6.35 17.40
N THR A 235 -3.63 -6.05 18.69
CA THR A 235 -2.63 -5.14 19.28
C THR A 235 -1.37 -5.88 19.69
N VAL A 236 -1.35 -7.22 19.63
CA VAL A 236 -0.17 -8.02 19.94
C VAL A 236 0.85 -7.82 18.83
N GLY A 237 2.12 -7.60 19.20
CA GLY A 237 3.18 -7.43 18.21
C GLY A 237 3.27 -8.63 17.25
N TYR A 238 3.70 -8.37 16.02
CA TYR A 238 4.06 -9.40 15.06
C TYR A 238 5.50 -9.83 15.26
N SER A 239 5.73 -11.13 15.14
CA SER A 239 7.07 -11.71 15.18
C SER A 239 7.52 -12.01 13.76
N ALA A 240 8.41 -11.19 13.20
CA ALA A 240 8.93 -11.35 11.83
C ALA A 240 9.93 -12.51 11.68
N SER A 241 9.69 -13.64 12.35
CA SER A 241 10.59 -14.80 12.39
C SER A 241 10.78 -15.45 11.02
N ASN A 242 9.73 -15.53 10.20
CA ASN A 242 9.81 -16.13 8.85
C ASN A 242 10.64 -15.26 7.91
N ILE A 243 10.51 -13.94 8.04
CA ILE A 243 11.30 -12.96 7.30
C ILE A 243 12.76 -13.08 7.72
N LEU A 244 13.05 -13.04 9.03
CA LEU A 244 14.40 -13.23 9.57
C LEU A 244 15.00 -14.57 9.15
N ALA A 245 14.27 -15.68 9.26
CA ALA A 245 14.74 -17.00 8.82
C ALA A 245 15.05 -17.02 7.32
N SER A 246 14.24 -16.36 6.49
CA SER A 246 14.50 -16.21 5.06
C SER A 246 15.78 -15.42 4.80
N PHE A 247 16.08 -14.40 5.63
CA PHE A 247 17.35 -13.69 5.59
C PHE A 247 18.53 -14.58 6.02
N TRP A 248 18.44 -15.21 7.19
CA TRP A 248 19.51 -16.03 7.78
C TRP A 248 19.87 -17.26 6.94
N LEU A 249 18.89 -17.87 6.28
CA LEU A 249 19.08 -19.09 5.48
C LEU A 249 19.45 -18.79 4.03
N SER A 250 19.47 -17.52 3.63
CA SER A 250 19.86 -17.13 2.29
C SER A 250 21.36 -17.29 2.09
N LYS A 251 21.75 -17.90 0.97
CA LYS A 251 23.17 -18.14 0.62
C LYS A 251 23.88 -16.92 0.02
N ARG A 252 23.23 -15.76 -0.13
CA ARG A 252 23.92 -14.59 -0.74
C ARG A 252 24.76 -13.88 0.33
N LYS A 253 26.00 -13.52 -0.02
CA LYS A 253 26.95 -12.85 0.90
C LYS A 253 26.40 -11.59 1.56
N ALA A 254 25.52 -10.85 0.89
CA ALA A 254 24.85 -9.66 1.47
C ALA A 254 24.03 -9.99 2.73
N TYR A 255 23.56 -11.23 2.87
CA TYR A 255 22.82 -11.69 4.04
C TYR A 255 23.72 -11.99 5.24
N GLU A 256 25.02 -12.26 5.06
CA GLU A 256 25.92 -12.56 6.19
C GLU A 256 26.13 -11.33 7.09
N GLU A 257 26.18 -10.14 6.51
CA GLU A 257 26.34 -8.88 7.26
C GLU A 257 25.01 -8.40 7.87
N LEU A 258 23.90 -8.53 7.15
CA LEU A 258 22.56 -8.15 7.61
C LEU A 258 21.92 -9.14 8.59
N ALA A 259 22.27 -10.43 8.51
CA ALA A 259 21.82 -11.43 9.48
C ALA A 259 22.61 -11.36 10.79
N SER A 260 23.64 -10.50 10.89
CA SER A 260 24.28 -10.29 12.18
C SER A 260 23.32 -9.59 13.15
N ASN A 261 23.40 -9.91 14.45
CA ASN A 261 22.65 -9.21 15.51
C ASN A 261 23.18 -7.77 15.76
N LYS A 262 23.64 -7.09 14.71
CA LYS A 262 24.21 -5.74 14.75
C LYS A 262 23.25 -4.74 14.14
N GLU A 263 23.41 -3.48 14.54
CA GLU A 263 22.69 -2.37 13.95
C GLU A 263 23.16 -2.15 12.51
N GLN A 264 22.22 -1.86 11.60
CA GLN A 264 22.45 -1.69 10.16
C GLN A 264 21.66 -0.49 9.62
N ASP A 265 21.99 -0.05 8.40
CA ASP A 265 21.30 1.06 7.75
C ASP A 265 19.94 0.61 7.16
N ALA A 266 18.87 1.34 7.50
CA ALA A 266 17.52 1.02 7.03
C ALA A 266 17.34 1.24 5.52
N HIS A 267 18.08 2.16 4.90
CA HIS A 267 18.07 2.38 3.45
C HIS A 267 18.70 1.21 2.72
N GLU A 268 19.83 0.72 3.22
CA GLU A 268 20.51 -0.45 2.67
C GLU A 268 19.58 -1.68 2.74
N PHE A 269 18.94 -1.92 3.89
CA PHE A 269 17.94 -2.97 4.02
C PHE A 269 16.76 -2.81 3.06
N PHE A 270 16.27 -1.59 2.84
CA PHE A 270 15.23 -1.31 1.85
C PHE A 270 15.66 -1.73 0.44
N GLN A 271 16.85 -1.30 -0.01
CA GLN A 271 17.36 -1.65 -1.33
C GLN A 271 17.49 -3.17 -1.50
N PHE A 272 18.05 -3.85 -0.51
CA PHE A 272 18.17 -5.30 -0.53
C PHE A 272 16.83 -6.01 -0.58
N LEU A 273 15.89 -5.68 0.32
CA LEU A 273 14.57 -6.30 0.33
C LEU A 273 13.85 -6.11 -1.03
N THR A 274 13.93 -4.91 -1.62
CA THR A 274 13.33 -4.69 -2.94
C THR A 274 13.97 -5.49 -4.05
N GLU A 275 15.30 -5.63 -4.06
CA GLU A 275 16.01 -6.41 -5.08
C GLU A 275 15.66 -7.90 -4.97
N GLU A 276 15.57 -8.44 -3.75
CA GLU A 276 15.18 -9.83 -3.52
C GLU A 276 13.74 -10.10 -3.96
N LEU A 277 12.82 -9.17 -3.63
CA LEU A 277 11.44 -9.26 -4.11
C LEU A 277 11.33 -9.08 -5.62
N HIS A 278 12.22 -8.30 -6.24
CA HIS A 278 12.31 -8.17 -7.69
C HIS A 278 12.74 -9.49 -8.33
N GLU A 279 13.81 -10.11 -7.84
CA GLU A 279 14.31 -11.38 -8.36
C GLU A 279 13.24 -12.48 -8.27
N ILE A 280 12.61 -12.63 -7.10
CA ILE A 280 11.59 -13.66 -6.85
C ILE A 280 10.34 -13.44 -7.71
N ASN A 281 9.82 -12.21 -7.76
CA ASN A 281 8.55 -11.92 -8.46
C ASN A 281 8.74 -11.53 -9.94
N GLY A 282 9.98 -11.33 -10.39
CA GLY A 282 10.33 -10.96 -11.76
C GLY A 282 10.62 -12.13 -12.68
N GLY A 283 10.53 -13.37 -12.19
CA GLY A 283 10.88 -14.58 -12.93
C GLY A 283 12.38 -14.82 -13.07
N GLY A 284 13.19 -14.11 -12.28
CA GLY A 284 14.65 -14.24 -12.22
C GLY A 284 15.06 -15.38 -11.29
N ARG A 285 15.62 -16.45 -11.84
CA ARG A 285 16.43 -17.40 -11.07
C ARG A 285 17.80 -16.75 -10.79
N PRO A 286 18.29 -16.79 -9.54
CA PRO A 286 19.64 -17.26 -9.29
C PRO A 286 19.58 -18.78 -9.32
N SER A 287 20.29 -19.40 -10.26
CA SER A 287 20.55 -20.84 -10.24
C SER A 287 21.26 -21.21 -8.92
N LEU A 288 20.50 -21.77 -7.98
CA LEU A 288 21.05 -22.50 -6.82
C LEU A 288 21.42 -23.95 -7.17
N LEU A 289 21.44 -24.30 -8.46
CA LEU A 289 22.11 -25.50 -8.95
C LEU A 289 23.55 -25.10 -9.25
N GLU A 290 24.46 -25.56 -8.40
CA GLU A 290 25.91 -25.50 -8.59
C GLU A 290 26.30 -26.11 -9.96
N ASP A 291 27.40 -25.60 -10.53
CA ASP A 291 28.10 -26.10 -11.71
C ASP A 291 27.58 -25.80 -13.13
N SER A 292 26.89 -24.67 -13.35
CA SER A 292 26.88 -24.06 -14.68
C SER A 292 27.75 -22.81 -14.69
N PRO A 293 28.72 -22.67 -15.63
CA PRO A 293 29.56 -21.49 -15.70
C PRO A 293 28.64 -20.29 -15.74
N VAL A 294 28.86 -19.36 -14.81
CA VAL A 294 28.21 -18.05 -14.76
C VAL A 294 28.27 -17.49 -16.17
N THR A 295 27.20 -17.69 -16.94
CA THR A 295 26.99 -16.90 -18.13
C THR A 295 26.79 -15.53 -17.54
N LYS A 296 27.86 -14.72 -17.63
CA LYS A 296 27.81 -13.29 -17.41
C LYS A 296 26.69 -12.79 -18.30
N ARG A 297 25.47 -12.80 -17.80
CA ARG A 297 24.36 -12.08 -18.38
C ARG A 297 24.86 -10.65 -18.34
N ASN A 298 25.10 -10.11 -19.53
CA ASN A 298 25.67 -8.79 -19.71
C ASN A 298 24.97 -7.84 -18.74
N LYS A 299 25.77 -7.20 -17.88
CA LYS A 299 25.42 -5.93 -17.22
C LYS A 299 25.30 -4.84 -18.30
N THR A 300 24.47 -5.06 -19.31
CA THR A 300 24.02 -4.06 -20.25
C THR A 300 22.68 -3.59 -19.74
N GLY A 301 22.66 -2.40 -19.14
CA GLY A 301 21.52 -1.77 -18.52
C GLY A 301 20.38 -1.46 -19.50
N ASN A 302 19.64 -2.49 -19.89
CA ASN A 302 18.40 -2.39 -20.67
C ASN A 302 17.62 -3.72 -20.58
N GLU A 303 16.94 -3.97 -19.46
CA GLU A 303 15.68 -4.73 -19.53
C GLU A 303 14.55 -3.71 -19.43
N PRO A 304 13.96 -3.25 -20.56
CA PRO A 304 13.13 -2.05 -20.54
C PRO A 304 11.76 -2.22 -19.88
N ASN A 305 11.38 -3.43 -19.46
CA ASN A 305 9.98 -3.77 -19.14
C ASN A 305 9.82 -4.95 -18.17
N CYS A 306 10.60 -5.00 -17.08
CA CYS A 306 10.28 -5.93 -16.00
C CYS A 306 8.89 -5.60 -15.42
N LYS A 307 8.00 -6.59 -15.39
CA LYS A 307 6.61 -6.44 -14.89
C LYS A 307 6.46 -6.88 -13.43
N CYS A 308 7.54 -7.07 -12.68
CA CYS A 308 7.42 -7.44 -11.28
C CYS A 308 6.79 -6.31 -10.46
N ILE A 309 6.18 -6.66 -9.32
CA ILE A 309 5.55 -5.68 -8.42
C ILE A 309 6.52 -4.57 -7.98
N VAL A 310 7.79 -4.91 -7.76
CA VAL A 310 8.80 -3.95 -7.31
C VAL A 310 9.09 -2.89 -8.37
N HIS A 311 9.33 -3.30 -9.63
CA HIS A 311 9.55 -2.37 -10.75
C HIS A 311 8.32 -1.51 -11.04
N GLN A 312 7.11 -2.06 -10.89
CA GLN A 312 5.87 -1.29 -11.05
C GLN A 312 5.62 -0.31 -9.89
N THR A 313 6.19 -0.57 -8.71
CA THR A 313 5.95 0.21 -7.49
C THR A 313 7.00 1.30 -7.30
N PHE A 314 8.28 0.94 -7.25
CA PHE A 314 9.37 1.81 -6.77
C PHE A 314 10.31 2.32 -7.86
N TYR A 315 10.37 1.70 -9.05
CA TYR A 315 11.37 2.06 -10.04
C TYR A 315 10.95 3.25 -10.92
N GLY A 316 11.83 4.23 -11.01
CA GLY A 316 11.77 5.33 -11.95
C GLY A 316 12.91 5.29 -12.96
N LYS A 317 12.95 6.26 -13.87
CA LYS A 317 14.04 6.46 -14.83
C LYS A 317 14.56 7.89 -14.73
N LEU A 318 15.85 8.03 -14.48
CA LEU A 318 16.58 9.29 -14.50
C LEU A 318 17.23 9.47 -15.86
N GLN A 319 17.32 10.71 -16.32
CA GLN A 319 18.02 11.10 -17.53
C GLN A 319 19.11 12.12 -17.17
N SER A 320 20.37 11.72 -17.38
CA SER A 320 21.54 12.58 -17.24
C SER A 320 21.90 13.15 -18.60
N THR A 321 21.84 14.47 -18.72
CA THR A 321 22.15 15.19 -19.96
C THR A 321 23.47 15.95 -19.79
N ILE A 322 24.44 15.66 -20.65
CA ILE A 322 25.73 16.35 -20.72
C ILE A 322 25.71 17.25 -21.94
N THR A 323 25.90 18.56 -21.74
CA THR A 323 25.94 19.57 -22.79
C THR A 323 27.31 20.23 -22.86
N CYS A 324 27.98 20.07 -23.99
CA CYS A 324 29.22 20.78 -24.29
C CYS A 324 28.96 22.28 -24.40
N GLN A 325 29.72 23.11 -23.68
CA GLN A 325 29.56 24.56 -23.69
C GLN A 325 30.20 25.22 -24.91
N SER A 326 31.17 24.58 -25.57
CA SER A 326 31.85 25.15 -26.73
C SER A 326 31.12 24.86 -28.05
N CYS A 327 30.68 23.62 -28.29
CA CYS A 327 30.02 23.24 -29.54
C CYS A 327 28.50 22.97 -29.43
N GLY A 328 27.95 22.91 -28.21
CA GLY A 328 26.53 22.65 -27.99
C GLY A 328 26.10 21.18 -28.15
N ASP A 329 27.03 20.25 -28.39
CA ASP A 329 26.72 18.81 -28.47
C ASP A 329 26.08 18.29 -27.17
N VAL A 330 25.06 17.44 -27.30
CA VAL A 330 24.24 16.94 -26.19
C VAL A 330 24.26 15.42 -26.18
N ASN A 331 24.75 14.85 -25.07
CA ASN A 331 24.70 13.42 -24.80
C ASN A 331 23.75 13.13 -23.64
N ALA A 332 22.81 12.20 -23.82
CA ALA A 332 21.85 11.83 -22.80
C ALA A 332 21.93 10.34 -22.47
N SER A 333 22.21 10.02 -21.20
CA SER A 333 22.12 8.65 -20.67
C SER A 333 20.86 8.50 -19.81
N ILE A 334 20.28 7.29 -19.83
CA ILE A 334 19.08 6.95 -19.05
C ILE A 334 19.42 5.81 -18.12
N GLU A 335 19.14 5.98 -16.84
CA GLU A 335 19.42 5.01 -15.80
C GLU A 335 18.17 4.81 -14.94
N SER A 336 17.88 3.56 -14.56
CA SER A 336 16.79 3.27 -13.64
C SER A 336 17.23 3.61 -12.20
N PHE A 337 16.29 4.09 -11.39
CA PHE A 337 16.53 4.34 -9.96
C PHE A 337 15.42 3.73 -9.12
N LEU A 338 15.77 3.29 -7.91
CA LEU A 338 14.83 2.80 -6.90
C LEU A 338 14.45 3.92 -5.90
N ASP A 339 15.40 4.79 -5.59
CA ASP A 339 15.24 5.91 -4.66
C ASP A 339 16.01 7.14 -5.15
N LEU A 340 15.67 8.31 -4.60
CA LEU A 340 16.39 9.56 -4.82
C LEU A 340 17.18 9.92 -3.57
N SER A 341 18.50 9.84 -3.66
CA SER A 341 19.39 10.11 -2.52
C SER A 341 19.90 11.55 -2.55
N LEU A 342 19.33 12.42 -1.70
CA LEU A 342 19.61 13.86 -1.70
C LEU A 342 20.71 14.23 -0.71
N GLY A 343 21.74 14.92 -1.20
CA GLY A 343 22.80 15.49 -0.38
C GLY A 343 22.31 16.70 0.42
N LEU A 344 22.71 16.80 1.69
CA LEU A 344 22.43 17.96 2.56
C LEU A 344 23.52 19.05 2.45
N ASP A 345 24.35 18.96 1.40
CA ASP A 345 25.59 19.72 1.16
C ASP A 345 25.35 21.20 0.89
N VAL A 346 24.09 21.58 0.65
CA VAL A 346 23.60 22.95 0.57
C VAL A 346 24.03 23.77 1.80
N LEU A 347 24.27 23.12 2.93
CA LEU A 347 24.75 23.73 4.18
C LEU A 347 26.25 24.05 4.16
N ALA A 348 27.08 23.29 3.42
CA ALA A 348 28.53 23.45 3.42
C ALA A 348 28.98 24.65 2.57
N LYS A 349 28.33 24.88 1.41
CA LYS A 349 28.69 25.98 0.50
C LYS A 349 28.27 27.37 1.02
N LYS A 350 27.40 27.45 2.05
CA LYS A 350 26.89 28.73 2.61
C LYS A 350 27.49 29.14 3.95
N LYS A 351 28.42 28.38 4.54
CA LYS A 351 29.13 28.78 5.78
C LYS A 351 30.02 30.03 5.64
N GLY A 352 30.15 30.60 4.44
CA GLY A 352 30.82 31.89 4.19
C GLY A 352 29.96 33.14 4.35
N LEU A 353 28.64 33.04 4.56
CA LEU A 353 27.78 34.22 4.80
C LEU A 353 27.36 34.31 6.26
N LYS A 354 27.65 35.47 6.86
CA LYS A 354 27.36 35.87 8.24
C LYS A 354 25.97 35.41 8.71
N ALA A 355 25.96 34.70 9.84
CA ALA A 355 24.80 34.15 10.52
C ALA A 355 23.81 35.24 10.97
N THR A 356 22.90 35.66 10.08
CA THR A 356 21.82 36.60 10.47
C THR A 356 20.41 36.13 10.10
N THR A 357 20.26 35.04 9.34
CA THR A 357 18.96 34.37 9.15
C THR A 357 19.21 32.97 8.57
N GLN A 358 19.25 31.94 9.43
CA GLN A 358 19.22 30.55 8.96
C GLN A 358 17.86 30.28 8.33
N SER A 359 17.72 30.49 7.01
CA SER A 359 16.53 30.05 6.30
C SER A 359 16.41 28.54 6.47
N ALA A 360 15.29 28.04 7.00
CA ALA A 360 15.06 26.60 7.17
C ALA A 360 15.31 25.85 5.84
N LEU A 361 16.01 24.72 5.93
CA LEU A 361 16.26 23.83 4.80
C LEU A 361 14.98 23.06 4.50
N SER A 362 14.55 23.04 3.24
CA SER A 362 13.35 22.33 2.81
C SER A 362 13.69 21.26 1.80
N LEU A 363 12.86 20.22 1.74
CA LEU A 363 12.99 19.16 0.74
C LEU A 363 12.98 19.72 -0.68
N GLN A 364 12.13 20.73 -0.95
CA GLN A 364 12.09 21.43 -2.23
C GLN A 364 13.47 22.02 -2.60
N LYS A 365 14.14 22.70 -1.65
CA LYS A 365 15.48 23.26 -1.90
C LYS A 365 16.50 22.16 -2.22
N CYS A 366 16.42 21.00 -1.56
CA CYS A 366 17.29 19.86 -1.87
C CYS A 366 17.05 19.33 -3.29
N LEU A 367 15.79 19.20 -3.70
CA LEU A 367 15.43 18.77 -5.06
C LEU A 367 15.83 19.82 -6.12
N ASP A 368 15.64 21.11 -5.84
CA ASP A 368 16.02 22.19 -6.74
C ASP A 368 17.53 22.21 -6.99
N GLU A 369 18.33 22.07 -5.93
CA GLU A 369 19.79 22.05 -6.05
C GLU A 369 20.27 20.83 -6.85
N GLU A 370 19.64 19.65 -6.71
CA GLU A 370 20.04 18.42 -7.40
C GLU A 370 19.57 18.37 -8.87
N TYR A 371 18.33 18.78 -9.16
CA TYR A 371 17.68 18.55 -10.47
C TYR A 371 17.48 19.80 -11.32
N ILE A 372 17.49 21.01 -10.74
CA ILE A 372 17.34 22.24 -11.52
C ILE A 372 18.71 22.79 -11.90
N ARG A 373 19.69 22.77 -11.00
CA ARG A 373 21.00 23.40 -11.22
C ARG A 373 21.91 22.49 -12.05
N PRO A 374 22.40 22.95 -13.21
CA PRO A 374 23.44 22.22 -13.95
C PRO A 374 24.76 22.28 -13.19
N GLU A 375 25.47 21.16 -13.12
CA GLU A 375 26.80 21.07 -12.53
C GLU A 375 27.87 21.01 -13.61
N ARG A 376 29.05 21.57 -13.34
CA ARG A 376 30.21 21.36 -14.22
C ARG A 376 30.65 19.92 -14.08
N CYS A 377 30.94 19.26 -15.19
CA CYS A 377 31.42 17.89 -15.18
C CYS A 377 32.73 17.78 -15.98
N GLU A 378 33.61 16.91 -15.51
CA GLU A 378 34.80 16.50 -16.24
C GLU A 378 34.38 15.58 -17.39
N TYR A 379 34.17 16.16 -18.57
CA TYR A 379 33.82 15.43 -19.79
C TYR A 379 34.56 16.05 -20.97
N THR A 380 35.35 15.22 -21.67
CA THR A 380 36.01 15.61 -22.91
C THR A 380 35.06 15.41 -24.07
N CYS A 381 34.70 16.49 -24.76
CA CYS A 381 33.78 16.43 -25.89
C CYS A 381 34.41 15.69 -27.08
N ASN A 382 33.72 14.69 -27.61
CA ASN A 382 34.18 13.91 -28.77
C ASN A 382 34.27 14.73 -30.06
N GLN A 383 33.51 15.82 -30.18
CA GLN A 383 33.45 16.66 -31.39
C GLN A 383 34.52 17.76 -31.41
N CYS A 384 34.81 18.39 -30.26
CA CYS A 384 35.70 19.57 -30.20
C CYS A 384 36.85 19.45 -29.19
N GLY A 385 36.96 18.35 -28.44
CA GLY A 385 38.06 18.09 -27.51
C GLY A 385 38.08 18.95 -26.24
N THR A 386 37.15 19.88 -26.06
CA THR A 386 37.05 20.72 -24.85
C THR A 386 36.61 19.90 -23.64
N GLN A 387 37.00 20.36 -22.44
CA GLN A 387 36.54 19.84 -21.15
C GLN A 387 35.42 20.68 -20.52
N GLU A 388 34.96 21.73 -21.21
CA GLU A 388 33.89 22.59 -20.74
C GLU A 388 32.51 21.98 -21.01
N ALA A 389 32.03 21.16 -20.07
CA ALA A 389 30.72 20.52 -20.15
C ALA A 389 29.88 20.74 -18.89
N LYS A 390 28.56 20.80 -19.08
CA LYS A 390 27.59 20.85 -17.99
C LYS A 390 26.77 19.57 -17.99
N LYS A 391 26.70 18.91 -16.83
CA LYS A 391 25.81 17.79 -16.56
C LYS A 391 24.55 18.31 -15.87
N GLN A 392 23.38 17.86 -16.32
CA GLN A 392 22.11 18.16 -15.68
C GLN A 392 21.27 16.89 -15.58
N LEU A 393 20.76 16.64 -14.38
CA LEU A 393 19.85 15.52 -14.13
C LEU A 393 18.40 15.96 -14.38
N SER A 394 17.56 15.01 -14.79
CA SER A 394 16.11 15.18 -14.94
C SER A 394 15.42 13.84 -14.81
N ILE A 395 14.17 13.83 -14.36
CA ILE A 395 13.39 12.60 -14.23
C ILE A 395 12.65 12.32 -15.54
N LYS A 396 12.94 11.18 -16.16
CA LYS A 396 12.27 10.73 -17.40
C LYS A 396 10.97 9.98 -17.10
N SER A 397 10.95 9.17 -16.04
CA SER A 397 9.78 8.44 -15.56
C SER A 397 9.78 8.45 -14.04
N LEU A 398 8.68 8.84 -13.44
CA LEU A 398 8.50 8.79 -12.00
C LEU A 398 7.92 7.41 -11.58
N PRO A 399 8.29 6.88 -10.41
CA PRO A 399 7.70 5.66 -9.85
C PRO A 399 6.32 5.93 -9.23
N ASN A 400 5.49 4.91 -9.06
CA ASN A 400 4.21 5.06 -8.35
C ASN A 400 4.40 5.34 -6.85
N VAL A 401 5.51 4.87 -6.29
CA VAL A 401 5.95 5.11 -4.92
C VAL A 401 7.38 5.64 -4.97
N LEU A 402 7.55 6.90 -4.61
CA LEU A 402 8.84 7.58 -4.59
C LEU A 402 9.46 7.45 -3.20
N CYS A 403 10.60 6.76 -3.12
CA CYS A 403 11.46 6.75 -1.95
C CYS A 403 12.51 7.88 -2.07
N ILE A 404 12.64 8.71 -1.04
CA ILE A 404 13.66 9.76 -0.96
C ILE A 404 14.51 9.50 0.28
N GLN A 405 15.81 9.36 0.08
CA GLN A 405 16.79 9.28 1.15
C GLN A 405 17.44 10.64 1.36
N LEU A 406 17.45 11.13 2.62
CA LEU A 406 18.26 12.28 3.00
C LEU A 406 19.61 11.76 3.50
N LYS A 407 20.70 12.08 2.78
CA LYS A 407 22.07 11.63 3.12
C LYS A 407 22.56 12.32 4.39
N ARG A 408 22.16 11.78 5.54
CA ARG A 408 22.48 12.31 6.87
C ARG A 408 23.83 11.85 7.39
N PHE A 409 24.47 10.88 6.76
CA PHE A 409 25.76 10.38 7.18
C PHE A 409 26.83 10.83 6.18
N LYS A 410 27.88 11.47 6.70
CA LYS A 410 29.04 11.88 5.91
C LYS A 410 30.32 11.37 6.55
N GLN A 411 31.21 10.85 5.73
CA GLN A 411 32.57 10.55 6.12
C GLN A 411 33.46 11.74 5.74
N ASN A 412 34.10 12.37 6.72
CA ASN A 412 35.05 13.45 6.49
C ASN A 412 36.38 13.10 7.17
N ASN A 413 37.46 13.02 6.40
CA ASN A 413 38.81 12.68 6.88
C ASN A 413 38.85 11.44 7.81
N GLY A 414 38.09 10.40 7.49
CA GLY A 414 38.04 9.16 8.28
C GLY A 414 37.07 9.18 9.47
N LEU A 415 36.57 10.34 9.92
CA LEU A 415 35.51 10.43 10.91
C LEU A 415 34.13 10.53 10.22
N ALA A 416 33.26 9.57 10.53
CA ALA A 416 31.85 9.66 10.17
C ALA A 416 31.14 10.66 11.11
N SER A 417 30.28 11.53 10.56
CA SER A 417 29.41 12.43 11.34
C SER A 417 27.96 12.39 10.84
N LYS A 418 27.02 12.48 11.78
CA LYS A 418 25.57 12.60 11.50
C LYS A 418 25.19 14.06 11.31
N ILE A 419 24.35 14.33 10.32
CA ILE A 419 23.77 15.63 10.03
C ILE A 419 22.37 15.69 10.66
N ASP A 420 22.28 16.30 11.83
CA ASP A 420 21.02 16.50 12.57
C ASP A 420 20.22 17.72 12.09
N THR A 421 20.61 18.33 10.97
CA THR A 421 19.88 19.48 10.40
C THR A 421 18.45 19.09 10.05
N LYS A 422 17.49 19.83 10.60
CA LYS A 422 16.08 19.66 10.27
C LYS A 422 15.81 20.07 8.82
N VAL A 423 15.18 19.17 8.08
CA VAL A 423 14.71 19.40 6.70
C VAL A 423 13.19 19.39 6.73
N SER A 424 12.55 20.49 6.36
CA SER A 424 11.08 20.53 6.27
C SER A 424 10.63 19.82 5.00
N PHE A 425 9.76 18.82 5.13
CA PHE A 425 9.14 18.09 4.02
C PHE A 425 7.63 18.29 4.03
N PRO A 426 6.96 18.38 2.86
CA PRO A 426 5.52 18.62 2.79
C PRO A 426 4.72 17.31 2.88
N LEU A 427 3.43 17.40 3.25
CA LEU A 427 2.51 16.25 3.11
C LEU A 427 2.18 15.94 1.65
N LYS A 428 2.34 16.92 0.76
CA LYS A 428 2.13 16.81 -0.68
C LYS A 428 3.35 17.30 -1.43
N LEU A 429 3.89 16.47 -2.31
CA LEU A 429 5.10 16.77 -3.05
C LEU A 429 4.79 16.85 -4.55
N GLU A 430 5.16 17.97 -5.16
CA GLU A 430 5.02 18.18 -6.60
C GLU A 430 6.36 17.86 -7.29
N MET A 431 6.37 16.82 -8.13
CA MET A 431 7.58 16.39 -8.83
C MET A 431 7.65 16.85 -10.29
N PHE A 432 6.58 17.44 -10.82
CA PHE A 432 6.52 17.87 -12.23
C PHE A 432 7.71 18.74 -12.66
N PRO A 433 8.15 19.77 -11.90
CA PRO A 433 9.26 20.64 -12.31
C PRO A 433 10.60 19.92 -12.55
N TYR A 434 10.78 18.75 -11.93
CA TYR A 434 12.01 17.96 -12.01
C TYR A 434 11.98 16.96 -13.18
N THR A 435 10.88 16.88 -13.91
CA THR A 435 10.74 15.99 -15.07
C THR A 435 11.28 16.62 -16.35
N ASN A 436 11.73 15.79 -17.29
CA ASN A 436 12.09 16.27 -18.63
C ASN A 436 10.90 16.90 -19.38
N ARG A 437 9.67 16.46 -19.08
CA ARG A 437 8.43 16.97 -19.69
C ARG A 437 8.15 18.42 -19.30
N ALA A 438 8.45 18.82 -18.06
CA ALA A 438 8.30 20.21 -17.63
C ALA A 438 9.22 21.18 -18.38
N ARG A 439 10.33 20.67 -18.95
CA ARG A 439 11.26 21.48 -19.75
C ARG A 439 10.80 21.66 -21.21
N ASN A 440 9.82 20.88 -21.67
CA ASN A 440 9.26 21.05 -23.00
C ASN A 440 8.23 22.19 -23.01
N THR A 441 8.64 23.35 -23.50
CA THR A 441 7.82 24.57 -23.58
C THR A 441 6.72 24.51 -24.64
N ASN A 442 6.76 23.51 -25.52
CA ASN A 442 5.85 23.42 -26.68
C ASN A 442 4.53 22.68 -26.35
N ALA A 443 4.33 22.24 -25.11
CA ALA A 443 3.12 21.54 -24.70
C ALA A 443 1.99 22.51 -24.31
N ASP A 444 0.77 22.19 -24.75
CA ASP A 444 -0.43 22.95 -24.44
C ASP A 444 -0.64 23.11 -22.93
N ALA A 445 -1.23 24.24 -22.51
CA ALA A 445 -1.41 24.56 -21.10
C ALA A 445 -2.32 23.56 -20.36
N LYS A 446 -3.27 22.94 -21.07
CA LYS A 446 -4.16 21.91 -20.51
C LYS A 446 -3.41 20.61 -20.22
N ASP A 447 -2.62 20.13 -21.18
CA ASP A 447 -1.80 18.93 -21.04
C ASP A 447 -0.78 19.09 -19.91
N ARG A 448 -0.16 20.27 -19.80
CA ARG A 448 0.75 20.56 -18.66
C ARG A 448 0.07 20.45 -17.30
N ASN A 449 -1.18 20.92 -17.17
CA ASN A 449 -1.91 20.81 -15.91
C ASN A 449 -2.29 19.37 -15.56
N GLU A 450 -2.66 18.56 -16.56
CA GLU A 450 -2.95 17.13 -16.36
C GLU A 450 -1.68 16.36 -15.99
N LEU A 451 -0.56 16.62 -16.68
CA LEU A 451 0.74 16.05 -16.32
C LEU A 451 1.18 16.48 -14.92
N ALA A 452 1.02 17.75 -14.56
CA ALA A 452 1.39 18.23 -13.23
C ALA A 452 0.63 17.50 -12.11
N ARG A 453 -0.67 17.25 -12.31
CA ARG A 453 -1.49 16.43 -11.39
C ARG A 453 -0.97 15.00 -11.28
N SER A 454 -0.62 14.38 -12.39
CA SER A 454 -0.05 13.02 -12.40
C SER A 454 1.33 12.90 -11.73
N CYS A 455 2.02 14.01 -11.50
CA CYS A 455 3.30 14.06 -10.80
C CYS A 455 3.19 14.58 -9.35
N THR A 456 1.99 14.59 -8.79
CA THR A 456 1.74 14.97 -7.39
C THR A 456 1.69 13.73 -6.51
N TYR A 457 2.40 13.77 -5.39
CA TYR A 457 2.50 12.67 -4.44
C TYR A 457 1.99 13.06 -3.06
N ASP A 458 1.36 12.12 -2.37
CA ASP A 458 1.03 12.23 -0.95
C ASP A 458 2.07 11.49 -0.10
N LEU A 459 2.49 12.11 1.00
CA LEU A 459 3.35 11.47 1.99
C LEU A 459 2.61 10.29 2.63
N GLN A 460 3.23 9.12 2.59
CA GLN A 460 2.68 7.86 3.09
C GLN A 460 3.41 7.41 4.35
N SER A 461 4.74 7.38 4.31
CA SER A 461 5.55 6.98 5.47
C SER A 461 6.82 7.82 5.63
N VAL A 462 7.27 7.96 6.87
CA VAL A 462 8.51 8.66 7.26
C VAL A 462 9.30 7.74 8.17
N VAL A 463 10.57 7.49 7.82
CA VAL A 463 11.50 6.77 8.71
C VAL A 463 12.42 7.80 9.36
N VAL A 464 12.62 7.66 10.66
CA VAL A 464 13.44 8.56 11.48
C VAL A 464 14.52 7.75 12.18
N HIS A 465 15.74 8.27 12.17
CA HIS A 465 16.86 7.68 12.89
C HIS A 465 17.18 8.52 14.14
N VAL A 466 16.96 7.94 15.31
CA VAL A 466 17.24 8.55 16.61
C VAL A 466 18.57 7.98 17.12
N GLY A 467 19.49 8.84 17.58
CA GLY A 467 20.82 8.40 18.04
C GLY A 467 21.96 8.90 17.16
N ASN A 468 23.15 8.34 17.39
CA ASN A 468 24.41 8.72 16.73
C ASN A 468 24.78 7.70 15.64
N LEU A 469 25.99 7.77 15.09
CA LEU A 469 26.41 6.88 14.00
C LEU A 469 26.73 5.44 14.43
N GLU A 470 27.12 5.25 15.69
CA GLU A 470 27.57 3.96 16.21
C GLU A 470 26.45 3.19 16.91
N THR A 471 25.47 3.93 17.44
CA THR A 471 24.30 3.41 18.15
C THR A 471 23.08 4.24 17.80
N GLY A 472 22.02 3.57 17.38
CA GLY A 472 20.83 4.23 16.91
C GLY A 472 19.57 3.39 17.01
N HIS A 473 18.44 4.06 16.86
CA HIS A 473 17.14 3.45 16.87
C HIS A 473 16.27 4.03 15.76
N TYR A 474 15.68 3.15 14.98
CA TYR A 474 14.78 3.52 13.91
C TYR A 474 13.33 3.50 14.38
N VAL A 475 12.59 4.55 14.02
CA VAL A 475 11.14 4.65 14.23
C VAL A 475 10.50 5.06 12.90
N SER A 476 9.33 4.50 12.59
CA SER A 476 8.56 4.92 11.42
C SER A 476 7.24 5.57 11.80
N TYR A 477 6.78 6.45 10.92
CA TYR A 477 5.46 7.04 10.95
C TYR A 477 4.76 6.67 9.65
N SER A 478 3.60 6.02 9.71
CA SER A 478 2.82 5.67 8.51
C SER A 478 1.40 6.21 8.59
N ARG A 479 0.88 6.64 7.44
CA ARG A 479 -0.48 7.14 7.30
C ARG A 479 -1.43 5.99 6.97
N VAL A 480 -2.44 5.82 7.81
CA VAL A 480 -3.55 4.89 7.57
C VAL A 480 -4.83 5.70 7.50
N GLY A 481 -5.42 5.76 6.29
CA GLY A 481 -6.52 6.67 5.99
C GLY A 481 -6.12 8.14 6.19
N ASN A 482 -6.74 8.79 7.18
CA ASN A 482 -6.51 10.20 7.52
C ASN A 482 -5.69 10.41 8.79
N GLN A 483 -5.30 9.32 9.46
CA GLN A 483 -4.56 9.33 10.71
C GLN A 483 -3.12 8.89 10.49
N TRP A 484 -2.25 9.36 11.37
CA TRP A 484 -0.84 8.99 11.40
C TRP A 484 -0.58 8.13 12.63
N PHE A 485 0.22 7.10 12.45
CA PHE A 485 0.62 6.20 13.52
C PHE A 485 2.14 6.16 13.58
N LYS A 486 2.68 6.22 14.80
CA LYS A 486 4.08 6.03 15.11
C LYS A 486 4.30 4.56 15.47
N PHE A 487 5.19 3.91 14.75
CA PHE A 487 5.60 2.52 14.95
C PHE A 487 7.01 2.52 15.53
N ASN A 488 7.08 2.20 16.82
CA ASN A 488 8.33 2.01 17.55
C ASN A 488 8.42 0.53 17.93
N ASP A 489 8.94 -0.28 17.01
CA ASP A 489 8.87 -1.75 17.09
C ASP A 489 7.43 -2.23 17.36
N HIS A 490 7.20 -2.89 18.49
CA HIS A 490 5.89 -3.42 18.87
C HIS A 490 4.94 -2.35 19.41
N ASN A 491 5.48 -1.18 19.80
CA ASN A 491 4.70 -0.10 20.38
C ASN A 491 4.16 0.82 19.27
N VAL A 492 2.84 0.79 19.09
CA VAL A 492 2.14 1.61 18.09
C VAL A 492 1.32 2.67 18.80
N THR A 493 1.52 3.93 18.43
CA THR A 493 0.81 5.08 19.02
C THR A 493 0.26 6.01 17.95
N LEU A 494 -0.84 6.70 18.25
CA LEU A 494 -1.37 7.72 17.36
C LEU A 494 -0.42 8.94 17.33
N ALA A 495 -0.16 9.46 16.14
CA ALA A 495 0.64 10.65 15.92
C ALA A 495 -0.20 11.74 15.23
N SER A 496 0.08 13.00 15.58
CA SER A 496 -0.47 14.15 14.89
C SER A 496 0.37 14.50 13.65
N LYS A 497 -0.27 15.14 12.66
CA LYS A 497 0.44 15.64 11.46
C LYS A 497 1.59 16.58 11.82
N SER A 498 1.41 17.43 12.84
CA SER A 498 2.43 18.37 13.29
C SER A 498 3.62 17.66 13.93
N GLN A 499 3.41 16.56 14.67
CA GLN A 499 4.51 15.74 15.18
C GLN A 499 5.30 15.14 14.01
N VAL A 500 4.63 14.48 13.06
CA VAL A 500 5.30 13.86 11.90
C VAL A 500 6.15 14.87 11.12
N LEU A 501 5.60 16.04 10.79
CA LEU A 501 6.32 17.08 10.03
C LEU A 501 7.47 17.74 10.80
N ASN A 502 7.53 17.55 12.13
CA ASN A 502 8.59 18.11 12.96
C ASN A 502 9.80 17.19 13.12
N GLU A 503 9.69 15.94 12.68
CA GLU A 503 10.73 14.92 12.81
C GLU A 503 11.93 15.12 11.88
N GLN A 504 13.06 14.52 12.25
CA GLN A 504 14.27 14.49 11.43
C GLN A 504 14.23 13.29 10.48
N ALA A 505 13.45 13.42 9.39
CA ALA A 505 13.28 12.34 8.42
C ALA A 505 14.62 11.85 7.85
N PHE A 506 14.79 10.53 7.79
CA PHE A 506 15.89 9.82 7.14
C PHE A 506 15.45 9.29 5.76
N LEU A 507 14.32 8.57 5.73
CA LEU A 507 13.64 8.14 4.50
C LEU A 507 12.24 8.73 4.45
N LEU A 508 11.79 9.08 3.25
CA LEU A 508 10.44 9.56 2.97
C LEU A 508 9.84 8.71 1.86
N PHE A 509 8.67 8.12 2.11
CA PHE A 509 7.89 7.38 1.12
C PHE A 509 6.68 8.20 0.71
N TYR A 510 6.59 8.48 -0.59
CA TYR A 510 5.56 9.27 -1.22
C TYR A 510 4.81 8.39 -2.22
N VAL A 511 3.47 8.41 -2.23
CA VAL A 511 2.64 7.63 -3.16
C VAL A 511 1.94 8.59 -4.12
N VAL A 512 1.92 8.26 -5.41
CA VAL A 512 1.28 9.09 -6.44
C VAL A 512 -0.21 9.29 -6.15
N GLN A 513 -0.69 10.54 -6.27
CA GLN A 513 -2.08 10.90 -5.92
C GLN A 513 -3.08 10.48 -7.01
N SER A 514 -2.66 10.48 -8.27
CA SER A 514 -3.48 10.09 -9.42
C SER A 514 -2.63 9.38 -10.46
N LEU A 515 -3.06 8.20 -10.89
CA LEU A 515 -2.50 7.53 -12.05
C LEU A 515 -2.98 8.28 -13.31
N ALA A 516 -2.06 8.61 -14.22
CA ALA A 516 -2.37 9.22 -15.51
C ALA A 516 -3.00 8.22 -16.48
#